data_AF-A5BM46-F1
#
_entry.id   AF-A5BM46-F1
#
_cell.length_a   1.000
_cell.length_b   1.000
_cell.length_c   1.000
_cell.angle_alpha   90.00
_cell.angle_beta   90.00
_cell.angle_gamma   90.00
#
_symmetry.space_group_name_H-M   'P 1'
#
loop_
_entity.id
_entity.type
_entity.pdbx_description
1 polymer ?
#
loop_
_entity_poly.entity_id
_entity_poly.type
_entity_poly.pdbx_seq_one_letter_code
_entity_poly.pdbx_strand_id
1 'polypeptide(L)'
;MCEETKFSVLCSLFTWIQRSRTSAKKRSKFRIFLDTFCINGHQFSAIRLILPNLDRERGSYGLKESVLATCLIDALGMSRESEDALRLINWRKGGAKTGANAGNFAMVAAEVLQRRQGMTSGGLTIKELNDLLDCLASNLKLGISEKSIFHEFHPDAEDLFNVTCDLKLVCEKLKDRSQRHKRQPFSEPLLGLEANLEKSKLILFGQAREIDSSANGLGCRFVLDIEVGKAVRPQLAMRVADATAAWKKLHGKEVVVECKFDGDRIQIHKNGEEIHFFSRTSLITLNINMQCQTLLHKIFWLIG
;
A
#
# COMPACT_ATOMS: atom_id res chain seq x y z
N MET A 1 13.59 31.67 14.23
CA MET A 1 14.15 31.91 12.87
C MET A 1 13.56 30.97 11.81
N CYS A 2 13.98 29.70 11.66
CA CYS A 2 13.46 28.83 10.59
C CYS A 2 11.96 28.51 10.73
N GLU A 3 11.50 28.23 11.94
CA GLU A 3 10.10 27.93 12.26
C GLU A 3 9.15 29.11 12.03
N GLU A 4 9.59 30.32 12.35
CA GLU A 4 8.86 31.58 12.15
C GLU A 4 8.95 32.10 10.71
N THR A 5 9.79 31.48 9.87
CA THR A 5 9.91 31.87 8.46
C THR A 5 8.59 31.58 7.75
N LYS A 6 8.10 32.55 6.97
CA LYS A 6 6.90 32.38 6.14
C LYS A 6 7.10 31.28 5.12
N PHE A 7 6.11 30.40 4.96
CA PHE A 7 6.14 29.32 3.98
C PHE A 7 6.26 29.83 2.54
N SER A 8 5.79 31.06 2.25
CA SER A 8 5.96 31.72 0.95
C SER A 8 7.43 31.88 0.52
N VAL A 9 8.36 31.99 1.48
CA VAL A 9 9.81 32.01 1.20
C VAL A 9 10.26 30.66 0.63
N LEU A 10 9.75 29.56 1.20
CA LEU A 10 10.04 28.21 0.72
C LEU A 10 9.40 27.94 -0.65
N CYS A 11 8.16 28.39 -0.88
CA CYS A 11 7.53 28.33 -2.21
C CYS A 11 8.32 29.11 -3.27
N SER A 12 8.86 30.26 -2.89
CA SER A 12 9.72 31.07 -3.75
C SER A 12 10.98 30.29 -4.13
N LEU A 13 11.64 29.65 -3.14
CA LEU A 13 12.78 28.78 -3.41
C LEU A 13 12.45 27.68 -4.43
N PHE A 14 11.33 26.97 -4.27
CA PHE A 14 10.91 25.93 -5.22
C PHE A 14 10.71 26.47 -6.63
N THR A 15 10.02 27.60 -6.75
CA THR A 15 9.80 28.27 -8.05
C THR A 15 11.13 28.64 -8.72
N TRP A 16 12.07 29.17 -7.95
CA TRP A 16 13.41 29.52 -8.44
C TRP A 16 14.22 28.30 -8.86
N ILE A 17 14.18 27.22 -8.08
CA ILE A 17 14.85 25.95 -8.40
C ILE A 17 14.28 25.34 -9.68
N GLN A 18 12.95 25.35 -9.84
CA GLN A 18 12.27 24.81 -11.01
C GLN A 18 12.65 25.56 -12.29
N ARG A 19 12.81 26.90 -12.22
CA ARG A 19 13.23 27.74 -13.36
C ARG A 19 14.73 27.63 -13.70
N SER A 20 15.55 27.19 -12.74
CA SER A 20 17.01 27.13 -12.91
C SER A 20 17.42 25.92 -13.76
N ARG A 21 18.20 26.14 -14.83
CA ARG A 21 18.62 25.05 -15.74
C ARG A 21 19.79 24.21 -15.24
N THR A 22 20.72 24.79 -14.47
CA THR A 22 21.94 24.08 -14.05
C THR A 22 21.90 23.65 -12.59
N SER A 23 22.44 22.46 -12.31
CA SER A 23 22.55 21.91 -10.95
C SER A 23 23.40 22.78 -10.02
N ALA A 24 24.44 23.45 -10.54
CA ALA A 24 25.27 24.38 -9.78
C ALA A 24 24.47 25.60 -9.27
N LYS A 25 23.61 26.20 -10.11
CA LYS A 25 22.74 27.32 -9.73
C LYS A 25 21.70 26.89 -8.70
N LYS A 26 21.11 25.70 -8.88
CA LYS A 26 20.16 25.11 -7.91
C LYS A 26 20.81 24.94 -6.53
N ARG A 27 22.01 24.33 -6.48
CA ARG A 27 22.77 24.16 -5.23
C ARG A 27 23.15 25.48 -4.58
N SER A 28 23.59 26.47 -5.36
CA SER A 28 23.93 27.80 -4.84
C SER A 28 22.74 28.48 -4.18
N LYS A 29 21.56 28.48 -4.85
CA LYS A 29 20.33 29.05 -4.28
C LYS A 29 19.83 28.31 -3.04
N PHE A 30 19.93 26.98 -3.04
CA PHE A 30 19.61 26.17 -1.87
C PHE A 30 20.54 26.49 -0.69
N ARG A 31 21.85 26.62 -0.94
CA ARG A 31 22.81 27.01 0.09
C ARG A 31 22.50 28.38 0.69
N ILE A 32 22.20 29.38 -0.15
CA ILE A 32 21.78 30.71 0.34
C ILE A 32 20.56 30.61 1.26
N PHE A 33 19.58 29.77 0.91
CA PHE A 33 18.41 29.55 1.76
C PHE A 33 18.80 28.96 3.13
N LEU A 34 19.66 27.93 3.15
CA LEU A 34 20.12 27.34 4.41
C LEU A 34 20.89 28.35 5.27
N ASP A 35 21.82 29.07 4.66
CA ASP A 35 22.67 30.05 5.35
C ASP A 35 21.88 31.25 5.89
N THR A 36 20.74 31.57 5.27
CA THR A 36 19.89 32.71 5.68
C THR A 36 18.83 32.31 6.70
N PHE A 37 18.19 31.15 6.52
CA PHE A 37 16.97 30.80 7.27
C PHE A 37 17.14 29.61 8.23
N CYS A 38 18.21 28.81 8.11
CA CYS A 38 18.39 27.55 8.86
C CYS A 38 19.55 27.59 9.88
N ILE A 39 19.93 28.76 10.38
CA ILE A 39 21.17 28.99 11.16
C ILE A 39 21.17 28.31 12.55
N ASN A 40 20.00 28.08 13.17
CA ASN A 40 19.91 27.71 14.60
C ASN A 40 19.46 26.26 14.88
N GLY A 41 19.86 25.27 14.06
CA GLY A 41 19.61 23.86 14.35
C GLY A 41 18.18 23.34 14.05
N HIS A 42 17.18 24.21 13.90
CA HIS A 42 15.82 23.85 13.47
C HIS A 42 15.66 23.65 11.95
N GLN A 43 16.71 23.19 11.26
CA GLN A 43 16.68 22.96 9.81
C GLN A 43 15.69 21.86 9.41
N PHE A 44 15.42 20.93 10.33
CA PHE A 44 14.55 19.77 10.09
C PHE A 44 13.15 20.18 9.62
N SER A 45 12.57 21.22 10.22
CA SER A 45 11.23 21.74 9.90
C SER A 45 11.08 22.20 8.45
N ALA A 46 12.15 22.74 7.85
CA ALA A 46 12.18 23.10 6.44
C ALA A 46 12.58 21.92 5.54
N ILE A 47 13.61 21.15 5.93
CA ILE A 47 14.14 20.03 5.13
C ILE A 47 13.09 18.94 4.92
N ARG A 48 12.26 18.63 5.93
CA ARG A 48 11.18 17.64 5.80
C ARG A 48 10.13 18.02 4.75
N LEU A 49 9.88 19.32 4.56
CA LEU A 49 8.98 19.83 3.51
C LEU A 49 9.63 19.78 2.12
N ILE A 50 10.96 19.88 2.03
CA ILE A 50 11.71 19.82 0.78
C ILE A 50 11.89 18.37 0.31
N LEU A 51 12.10 17.44 1.26
CA LEU A 51 12.33 16.03 1.00
C LEU A 51 11.30 15.15 1.76
N PRO A 52 10.00 15.27 1.43
CA PRO A 52 8.94 14.60 2.20
C PRO A 52 9.05 13.07 2.17
N ASN A 53 9.61 12.49 1.11
CA ASN A 53 9.79 11.03 1.00
C ASN A 53 10.82 10.46 1.99
N LEU A 54 11.65 11.32 2.59
CA LEU A 54 12.66 10.92 3.58
C LEU A 54 12.18 11.18 5.01
N ASP A 55 11.01 11.79 5.19
CA ASP A 55 10.41 12.00 6.50
C ASP A 55 9.84 10.67 7.02
N ARG A 56 10.40 10.20 8.14
CA ARG A 56 9.96 8.98 8.83
C ARG A 56 9.13 9.26 10.07
N GLU A 57 9.11 10.51 10.54
CA GLU A 57 8.35 10.91 11.72
C GLU A 57 6.87 11.11 11.36
N ARG A 58 6.62 11.71 10.18
CA ARG A 58 5.26 11.88 9.66
C ARG A 58 4.85 10.63 8.88
N GLY A 59 3.72 10.03 9.26
CA GLY A 59 3.18 8.90 8.50
C GLY A 59 2.36 9.33 7.30
N SER A 60 1.71 8.33 6.68
CA SER A 60 0.74 8.60 5.62
C SER A 60 -0.40 9.48 6.14
N TYR A 61 -0.74 10.52 5.37
CA TYR A 61 -1.95 11.31 5.58
C TYR A 61 -3.22 10.55 5.20
N GLY A 62 -3.10 9.44 4.45
CA GLY A 62 -4.21 8.65 3.91
C GLY A 62 -5.18 9.44 3.02
N LEU A 63 -4.74 10.60 2.51
CA LEU A 63 -5.52 11.44 1.61
C LEU A 63 -5.25 11.03 0.16
N LYS A 64 -6.34 10.88 -0.60
CA LYS A 64 -6.33 10.72 -2.06
C LYS A 64 -6.78 12.02 -2.72
N GLU A 65 -6.43 12.20 -3.99
CA GLU A 65 -6.79 13.38 -4.77
C GLU A 65 -8.31 13.61 -4.83
N SER A 66 -9.11 12.53 -4.79
CA SER A 66 -10.57 12.63 -4.73
C SER A 66 -11.07 13.32 -3.45
N VAL A 67 -10.45 13.03 -2.30
CA VAL A 67 -10.81 13.65 -1.02
C VAL A 67 -10.35 15.10 -1.01
N LEU A 68 -9.13 15.37 -1.48
CA LEU A 68 -8.61 16.73 -1.62
C LEU A 68 -9.49 17.59 -2.55
N ALA A 69 -9.97 17.04 -3.66
CA ALA A 69 -10.89 17.73 -4.56
C ALA A 69 -12.19 18.13 -3.86
N THR A 70 -12.82 17.20 -3.14
CA THR A 70 -14.03 17.48 -2.35
C THR A 70 -13.79 18.55 -1.30
N CYS A 71 -12.71 18.43 -0.52
CA CYS A 71 -12.36 19.44 0.49
C CYS A 71 -12.14 20.83 -0.12
N LEU A 72 -11.51 20.92 -1.29
CA LEU A 72 -11.34 22.20 -2.00
C LEU A 72 -12.67 22.77 -2.49
N ILE A 73 -13.56 21.94 -3.02
CA ILE A 73 -14.91 22.35 -3.47
C ILE A 73 -15.71 22.92 -2.31
N ASP A 74 -15.73 22.20 -1.18
CA ASP A 74 -16.49 22.58 0.00
C ASP A 74 -15.88 23.84 0.65
N ALA A 75 -14.55 23.94 0.77
CA ALA A 75 -13.88 25.11 1.34
C ALA A 75 -14.04 26.38 0.50
N LEU A 76 -14.16 26.24 -0.82
CA LEU A 76 -14.38 27.37 -1.74
C LEU A 76 -15.87 27.66 -1.96
N GLY A 77 -16.78 26.90 -1.34
CA GLY A 77 -18.23 27.07 -1.49
C GLY A 77 -18.71 26.91 -2.94
N MET A 78 -18.06 26.04 -3.72
CA MET A 78 -18.40 25.84 -5.13
C MET A 78 -19.56 24.86 -5.28
N SER A 79 -20.48 25.13 -6.21
CA SER A 79 -21.42 24.09 -6.67
C SER A 79 -20.64 22.97 -7.36
N ARG A 80 -21.05 21.72 -7.11
CA ARG A 80 -20.40 20.51 -7.65
C ARG A 80 -20.52 20.41 -9.17
N GLU A 81 -21.47 21.14 -9.74
CA GLU A 81 -21.76 21.22 -11.16
C GLU A 81 -20.95 22.33 -11.87
N SER A 82 -20.27 23.19 -11.10
CA SER A 82 -19.42 24.24 -11.67
C SER A 82 -18.26 23.67 -12.48
N GLU A 83 -17.84 24.39 -13.52
CA GLU A 83 -16.72 23.98 -14.39
C GLU A 83 -15.45 23.69 -13.59
N ASP A 84 -15.18 24.49 -12.55
CA ASP A 84 -14.02 24.33 -11.67
C ASP A 84 -14.12 23.09 -10.78
N ALA A 85 -15.29 22.83 -10.21
CA ALA A 85 -15.51 21.64 -9.40
C ALA A 85 -15.38 20.37 -10.26
N LEU A 86 -15.99 20.37 -11.46
CA LEU A 86 -15.85 19.28 -12.42
C LEU A 86 -14.40 19.09 -12.87
N ARG A 87 -13.63 20.18 -13.01
CA ARG A 87 -12.21 20.14 -13.34
C ARG A 87 -11.34 19.53 -12.24
N LEU A 88 -11.66 19.79 -10.97
CA LEU A 88 -11.00 19.18 -9.81
C LEU A 88 -11.36 17.68 -9.68
N ILE A 89 -12.64 17.34 -9.81
CA ILE A 89 -13.13 15.95 -9.72
C ILE A 89 -12.56 15.11 -10.86
N ASN A 90 -12.60 15.63 -12.09
CA ASN A 90 -12.14 14.94 -13.29
C ASN A 90 -10.73 15.37 -13.70
N TRP A 91 -9.83 15.60 -12.74
CA TRP A 91 -8.51 16.18 -13.00
C TRP A 91 -7.63 15.39 -14.00
N ARG A 92 -7.92 14.11 -14.19
CA ARG A 92 -7.25 13.20 -15.14
C ARG A 92 -7.80 13.30 -16.57
N LYS A 93 -9.03 13.78 -16.78
CA LYS A 93 -9.64 13.84 -18.12
C LYS A 93 -8.94 14.92 -18.95
N GLY A 94 -8.34 14.50 -20.06
CA GLY A 94 -7.72 15.38 -21.07
C GLY A 94 -8.64 15.59 -22.29
N GLY A 95 -8.26 16.52 -23.16
CA GLY A 95 -9.10 17.02 -24.27
C GLY A 95 -8.77 18.46 -24.66
N ALA A 96 -9.26 18.89 -25.83
CA ALA A 96 -8.95 20.20 -26.42
C ALA A 96 -9.33 21.40 -25.53
N LYS A 97 -10.33 21.23 -24.65
CA LYS A 97 -10.80 22.27 -23.71
C LYS A 97 -10.18 22.16 -22.30
N THR A 98 -9.46 21.09 -21.98
CA THR A 98 -9.11 20.71 -20.59
C THR A 98 -7.74 21.18 -20.08
N GLY A 99 -7.07 22.06 -20.83
CA GLY A 99 -5.82 22.70 -20.42
C GLY A 99 -4.60 21.77 -20.39
N ALA A 100 -3.39 22.34 -20.39
CA ALA A 100 -2.13 21.60 -20.44
C ALA A 100 -1.82 20.78 -19.17
N ASN A 101 -2.59 20.99 -18.08
CA ASN A 101 -2.33 20.43 -16.76
C ASN A 101 -3.07 19.11 -16.48
N ALA A 102 -3.75 18.53 -17.47
CA ALA A 102 -4.45 17.26 -17.29
C ALA A 102 -3.51 16.14 -16.81
N GLY A 103 -3.94 15.37 -15.80
CA GLY A 103 -3.12 14.31 -15.21
C GLY A 103 -2.11 14.78 -14.15
N ASN A 104 -2.13 16.06 -13.75
CA ASN A 104 -1.41 16.55 -12.57
C ASN A 104 -2.36 17.32 -11.64
N PHE A 105 -2.88 16.63 -10.62
CA PHE A 105 -3.86 17.22 -9.70
C PHE A 105 -3.37 18.52 -9.04
N ALA A 106 -2.10 18.60 -8.64
CA ALA A 106 -1.55 19.78 -7.97
C ALA A 106 -1.58 21.02 -8.88
N MET A 107 -1.21 20.85 -10.15
CA MET A 107 -1.26 21.94 -11.13
C MET A 107 -2.70 22.36 -11.45
N VAL A 108 -3.62 21.40 -11.56
CA VAL A 108 -5.05 21.65 -11.76
C VAL A 108 -5.64 22.41 -10.58
N ALA A 109 -5.34 21.99 -9.36
CA ALA A 109 -5.79 22.66 -8.15
C ALA A 109 -5.24 24.09 -8.07
N ALA A 110 -3.96 24.29 -8.39
CA ALA A 110 -3.36 25.63 -8.44
C ALA A 110 -4.05 26.54 -9.48
N GLU A 111 -4.36 26.02 -10.66
CA GLU A 111 -5.07 26.76 -11.71
C GLU A 111 -6.47 27.20 -11.27
N VAL A 112 -7.23 26.31 -10.62
CA VAL A 112 -8.56 26.62 -10.08
C VAL A 112 -8.48 27.63 -8.94
N LEU A 113 -7.53 27.45 -8.01
CA LEU A 113 -7.31 28.38 -6.89
C LEU A 113 -6.94 29.77 -7.38
N GLN A 114 -6.06 29.87 -8.38
CA GLN A 114 -5.62 31.14 -8.95
C GLN A 114 -6.77 31.92 -9.58
N ARG A 115 -7.71 31.24 -10.27
CA ARG A 115 -8.88 31.88 -10.88
C ARG A 115 -9.87 32.43 -9.85
N ARG A 116 -9.94 31.83 -8.66
CA ARG A 116 -10.97 32.18 -7.64
C ARG A 116 -10.48 33.09 -6.53
N GLN A 117 -9.26 32.86 -6.04
CA GLN A 117 -8.73 33.51 -4.83
C GLN A 117 -7.50 34.39 -5.13
N GLY A 118 -7.02 34.40 -6.38
CA GLY A 118 -5.77 35.09 -6.72
C GLY A 118 -4.56 34.45 -6.06
N MET A 119 -3.48 35.23 -5.88
CA MET A 119 -2.17 34.75 -5.39
C MET A 119 -1.85 35.23 -3.97
N THR A 120 -2.86 35.51 -3.14
CA THR A 120 -2.65 36.03 -1.78
C THR A 120 -2.04 34.94 -0.90
N SER A 121 -0.79 35.14 -0.48
CA SER A 121 -0.12 34.26 0.47
C SER A 121 -0.73 34.42 1.86
N GLY A 122 -1.33 33.36 2.42
CA GLY A 122 -2.04 33.39 3.71
C GLY A 122 -1.16 33.61 4.96
N GLY A 123 0.05 34.14 4.83
CA GLY A 123 0.94 34.46 5.95
C GLY A 123 1.52 33.27 6.72
N LEU A 124 1.06 32.05 6.45
CA LEU A 124 1.41 30.81 7.15
C LEU A 124 2.92 30.62 7.28
N THR A 125 3.38 30.34 8.50
CA THR A 125 4.77 30.02 8.81
C THR A 125 5.07 28.54 8.56
N ILE A 126 6.36 28.21 8.45
CA ILE A 126 6.81 26.81 8.30
C ILE A 126 6.38 25.98 9.51
N LYS A 127 6.39 26.55 10.73
CA LYS A 127 5.93 25.87 11.93
C LYS A 127 4.44 25.54 11.87
N GLU A 128 3.59 26.54 11.63
CA GLU A 128 2.14 26.35 11.58
C GLU A 128 1.74 25.34 10.49
N LEU A 129 2.40 25.37 9.33
CA LEU A 129 2.17 24.36 8.29
C LEU A 129 2.50 22.96 8.78
N ASN A 130 3.64 22.78 9.45
CA ASN A 130 4.02 21.48 9.99
C ASN A 130 3.04 21.02 11.07
N ASP A 131 2.62 21.90 11.96
CA ASP A 131 1.63 21.59 13.00
C ASP A 131 0.30 21.11 12.37
N LEU A 132 -0.19 21.78 11.32
CA LEU A 132 -1.39 21.36 10.57
C LEU A 132 -1.21 20.00 9.88
N LEU A 133 -0.05 19.77 9.28
CA LEU A 133 0.27 18.49 8.64
C LEU A 133 0.39 17.35 9.68
N ASP A 134 0.91 17.64 10.87
CA ASP A 134 0.99 16.69 11.97
C ASP A 134 -0.41 16.36 12.52
N CYS A 135 -1.30 17.36 12.64
CA CYS A 135 -2.72 17.13 12.96
C CYS A 135 -3.43 16.28 11.91
N LEU A 136 -3.17 16.49 10.61
CA LEU A 136 -3.74 15.65 9.56
C LEU A 136 -3.22 14.21 9.64
N ALA A 137 -1.93 14.04 9.92
CA ALA A 137 -1.32 12.72 10.05
C ALA A 137 -1.73 11.99 11.34
N SER A 138 -2.07 12.71 12.42
CA SER A 138 -2.53 12.14 13.68
C SER A 138 -4.01 11.81 13.67
N ASN A 139 -4.88 12.63 13.04
CA ASN A 139 -6.33 12.41 13.02
C ASN A 139 -6.78 11.19 12.20
N LEU A 140 -5.89 10.59 11.38
CA LEU A 140 -6.14 9.32 10.69
C LEU A 140 -5.44 8.11 11.34
N LYS A 141 -4.57 8.34 12.32
CA LYS A 141 -3.90 7.30 13.07
C LYS A 141 -4.51 7.25 14.47
N LEU A 142 -5.09 6.11 14.86
CA LEU A 142 -5.22 5.76 16.29
C LEU A 142 -3.85 5.68 17.02
N GLY A 143 -2.74 6.10 16.39
CA GLY A 143 -1.37 5.95 16.87
C GLY A 143 -0.86 4.50 16.86
N ILE A 144 -1.69 3.54 16.50
CA ILE A 144 -1.43 2.11 16.63
C ILE A 144 -1.40 1.50 15.22
N SER A 145 -0.31 0.80 14.88
CA SER A 145 -0.21 0.07 13.60
C SER A 145 -1.22 -1.09 13.56
N GLU A 146 -1.72 -1.50 12.39
CA GLU A 146 -2.59 -2.69 12.27
C GLU A 146 -1.99 -3.91 12.98
N LYS A 147 -0.67 -4.09 12.85
CA LYS A 147 0.09 -5.12 13.55
C LYS A 147 0.04 -4.98 15.06
N SER A 148 0.17 -3.76 15.58
CA SER A 148 0.03 -3.46 17.01
C SER A 148 -1.39 -3.67 17.50
N ILE A 149 -2.41 -3.36 16.69
CA ILE A 149 -3.82 -3.65 17.00
C ILE A 149 -4.01 -5.17 17.08
N PHE A 150 -3.53 -5.92 16.10
CA PHE A 150 -3.62 -7.39 16.12
C PHE A 150 -2.88 -8.00 17.30
N HIS A 151 -1.66 -7.56 17.60
CA HIS A 151 -0.88 -8.07 18.72
C HIS A 151 -1.53 -7.75 20.07
N GLU A 152 -2.14 -6.58 20.22
CA GLU A 152 -2.86 -6.22 21.44
C GLU A 152 -4.19 -6.97 21.57
N PHE A 153 -4.88 -7.21 20.45
CA PHE A 153 -6.11 -7.99 20.38
C PHE A 153 -5.87 -9.47 20.72
N HIS A 154 -4.97 -10.14 19.99
CA HIS A 154 -4.60 -11.53 20.23
C HIS A 154 -3.25 -11.86 19.55
N PRO A 155 -2.29 -12.54 20.21
CA PRO A 155 -0.97 -12.85 19.64
C PRO A 155 -0.99 -13.55 18.27
N ASP A 156 -2.00 -14.37 18.03
CA ASP A 156 -2.17 -15.13 16.78
C ASP A 156 -3.13 -14.45 15.76
N ALA A 157 -3.63 -13.23 16.03
CA ALA A 157 -4.61 -12.57 15.14
C ALA A 157 -4.03 -12.14 13.80
N GLU A 158 -2.80 -11.62 13.79
CA GLU A 158 -2.11 -11.27 12.53
C GLU A 158 -1.93 -12.52 11.67
N ASP A 159 -1.57 -13.64 12.31
CA ASP A 159 -1.34 -14.91 11.64
C ASP A 159 -2.63 -15.51 11.07
N LEU A 160 -3.72 -15.50 11.84
CA LEU A 160 -5.03 -15.97 11.38
C LEU A 160 -5.58 -15.07 10.26
N PHE A 161 -5.39 -13.76 10.36
CA PHE A 161 -5.83 -12.83 9.33
C PHE A 161 -5.03 -13.02 8.02
N ASN A 162 -3.74 -13.31 8.11
CA ASN A 162 -2.91 -13.54 6.93
C ASN A 162 -3.31 -14.81 6.16
N VAL A 163 -3.88 -15.82 6.83
CA VAL A 163 -4.33 -17.07 6.19
C VAL A 163 -5.81 -17.06 5.78
N THR A 164 -6.63 -16.15 6.31
CA THR A 164 -8.08 -16.13 6.02
C THR A 164 -8.54 -14.87 5.27
N CYS A 165 -7.78 -13.78 5.36
CA CYS A 165 -8.18 -12.44 4.90
C CYS A 165 -9.56 -11.97 5.42
N ASP A 166 -10.05 -12.54 6.54
CA ASP A 166 -11.39 -12.27 7.08
C ASP A 166 -11.29 -11.79 8.54
N LEU A 167 -11.50 -10.49 8.74
CA LEU A 167 -11.42 -9.88 10.07
C LEU A 167 -12.57 -10.32 10.97
N LYS A 168 -13.76 -10.57 10.43
CA LYS A 168 -14.92 -11.02 11.20
C LYS A 168 -14.65 -12.40 11.77
N LEU A 169 -14.11 -13.30 10.94
CA LEU A 169 -13.69 -14.63 11.36
C LEU A 169 -12.60 -14.58 12.44
N VAL A 170 -11.63 -13.67 12.30
CA VAL A 170 -10.58 -13.46 13.32
C VAL A 170 -11.19 -13.04 14.66
N CYS A 171 -12.12 -12.09 14.66
CA CYS A 171 -12.79 -11.62 15.89
C CYS A 171 -13.71 -12.70 16.51
N GLU A 172 -14.37 -13.52 15.70
CA GLU A 172 -15.24 -14.60 16.18
C GLU A 172 -14.45 -15.79 16.73
N LYS A 173 -13.29 -16.12 16.13
CA LYS A 173 -12.45 -17.25 16.54
C LYS A 173 -11.51 -16.92 17.70
N LEU A 174 -10.98 -15.71 17.78
CA LEU A 174 -9.99 -15.31 18.79
C LEU A 174 -10.61 -14.43 19.88
N LYS A 175 -11.62 -14.98 20.58
CA LYS A 175 -12.34 -14.27 21.65
C LYS A 175 -11.55 -14.16 22.96
N ASP A 176 -10.74 -15.17 23.28
CA ASP A 176 -9.90 -15.21 24.49
C ASP A 176 -8.43 -14.97 24.12
N ARG A 177 -7.88 -13.83 24.56
CA ARG A 177 -6.47 -13.44 24.36
C ARG A 177 -5.47 -14.45 24.94
N SER A 178 -5.86 -15.18 25.97
CA SER A 178 -4.98 -16.11 26.70
C SER A 178 -4.80 -17.45 25.99
N GLN A 179 -5.69 -17.77 25.05
CA GLN A 179 -5.72 -19.07 24.38
C GLN A 179 -4.90 -19.06 23.09
N ARG A 180 -3.66 -19.56 23.15
CA ARG A 180 -2.76 -19.65 21.99
C ARG A 180 -3.09 -20.84 21.09
N HIS A 181 -3.07 -20.59 19.78
CA HIS A 181 -3.33 -21.58 18.74
C HIS A 181 -1.99 -21.97 18.10
N LYS A 182 -1.62 -23.26 18.13
CA LYS A 182 -0.32 -23.72 17.60
C LYS A 182 -0.38 -23.81 16.06
N ARG A 183 0.61 -23.22 15.38
CA ARG A 183 0.96 -23.58 14.01
C ARG A 183 1.59 -24.97 13.99
N GLN A 184 1.16 -25.87 13.09
CA GLN A 184 1.97 -27.04 12.78
C GLN A 184 3.08 -26.61 11.80
N PRO A 185 4.37 -26.84 12.12
CA PRO A 185 5.43 -26.67 11.14
C PRO A 185 5.22 -27.66 10.01
N PHE A 186 5.45 -27.24 8.77
CA PHE A 186 5.35 -28.06 7.56
C PHE A 186 6.49 -29.11 7.44
N SER A 187 7.11 -29.51 8.55
CA SER A 187 8.32 -30.34 8.58
C SER A 187 8.20 -31.49 9.58
N GLU A 188 7.43 -32.50 9.21
CA GLU A 188 7.75 -33.88 9.56
C GLU A 188 7.56 -34.71 8.28
N PRO A 189 8.63 -35.28 7.71
CA PRO A 189 8.46 -36.29 6.66
C PRO A 189 7.77 -37.48 7.33
N LEU A 190 6.56 -37.81 6.89
CA LEU A 190 5.95 -39.09 7.20
C LEU A 190 6.85 -40.16 6.57
N LEU A 191 7.68 -40.79 7.42
CA LEU A 191 8.35 -42.03 7.07
C LEU A 191 7.25 -43.06 6.81
N GLY A 192 7.12 -43.47 5.55
CA GLY A 192 6.26 -44.56 5.14
C GLY A 192 5.06 -44.12 4.30
N LEU A 193 5.31 -43.78 3.04
CA LEU A 193 4.48 -44.28 1.94
C LEU A 193 5.37 -44.37 0.71
N GLU A 194 5.44 -45.57 0.13
CA GLU A 194 6.34 -45.91 -0.96
C GLU A 194 6.17 -45.00 -2.19
N ALA A 195 7.31 -44.80 -2.85
CA ALA A 195 7.45 -44.06 -4.08
C ALA A 195 6.51 -44.56 -5.18
N ASN A 196 5.80 -43.62 -5.82
CA ASN A 196 5.43 -43.78 -7.22
C ASN A 196 5.93 -42.57 -8.00
N LEU A 197 6.94 -42.86 -8.82
CA LEU A 197 7.81 -41.94 -9.52
C LEU A 197 7.15 -41.50 -10.84
N GLU A 198 6.20 -40.56 -10.80
CA GLU A 198 5.72 -39.92 -12.05
C GLU A 198 5.12 -38.50 -11.90
N LYS A 199 5.36 -37.80 -10.79
CA LYS A 199 4.89 -36.41 -10.60
C LYS A 199 6.02 -35.42 -10.34
N SER A 200 6.94 -35.31 -11.29
CA SER A 200 7.73 -34.09 -11.50
C SER A 200 6.87 -33.03 -12.21
N LYS A 201 5.85 -32.54 -11.52
CA LYS A 201 5.10 -31.33 -11.91
C LYS A 201 4.94 -30.43 -10.69
N LEU A 202 5.75 -29.36 -10.69
CA LEU A 202 5.50 -28.09 -10.03
C LEU A 202 5.23 -28.14 -8.52
N ILE A 203 6.30 -28.11 -7.74
CA ILE A 203 6.24 -27.90 -6.29
C ILE A 203 5.93 -26.42 -6.02
N LEU A 204 4.63 -26.11 -6.02
CA LEU A 204 4.02 -24.98 -5.32
C LEU A 204 2.60 -25.39 -4.87
N PHE A 205 2.45 -26.64 -4.45
CA PHE A 205 1.24 -27.14 -3.81
C PHE A 205 1.47 -27.14 -2.30
N GLY A 206 0.99 -26.10 -1.61
CA GLY A 206 0.57 -26.26 -0.23
C GLY A 206 -0.67 -27.16 -0.25
N GLN A 207 -0.52 -28.43 0.10
CA GLN A 207 -1.68 -29.29 0.35
C GLN A 207 -2.41 -28.73 1.57
N ALA A 208 -3.57 -28.12 1.33
CA ALA A 208 -4.54 -27.88 2.39
C ALA A 208 -5.00 -29.25 2.92
N ARG A 209 -4.88 -29.45 4.23
CA ARG A 209 -5.37 -30.67 4.88
C ARG A 209 -6.88 -30.58 5.03
N GLU A 210 -7.60 -31.62 4.63
CA GLU A 210 -8.97 -31.86 5.10
C GLU A 210 -8.89 -32.24 6.58
N ILE A 211 -9.51 -31.43 7.46
CA ILE A 211 -9.66 -31.80 8.87
C ILE A 211 -10.97 -32.57 8.98
N ASP A 212 -10.84 -33.89 9.17
CA ASP A 212 -11.97 -34.78 9.41
C ASP A 212 -12.66 -34.42 10.75
N SER A 213 -13.97 -34.18 10.69
CA SER A 213 -14.79 -33.67 11.79
C SER A 213 -15.22 -34.73 12.81
N SER A 214 -14.60 -35.91 12.82
CA SER A 214 -14.93 -36.99 13.74
C SER A 214 -13.85 -37.20 14.82
N ALA A 215 -13.80 -36.30 15.80
CA ALA A 215 -13.13 -36.58 17.07
C ALA A 215 -13.93 -36.01 18.24
N ASN A 216 -14.79 -36.85 18.81
CA ASN A 216 -15.44 -36.62 20.09
C ASN A 216 -14.40 -36.62 21.23
N GLY A 217 -14.36 -35.53 22.01
CA GLY A 217 -13.78 -35.51 23.35
C GLY A 217 -12.29 -35.14 23.44
N LEU A 218 -12.00 -34.19 24.34
CA LEU A 218 -10.68 -33.71 24.79
C LEU A 218 -9.93 -32.77 23.82
N GLY A 219 -10.11 -31.46 24.06
CA GLY A 219 -9.20 -30.39 23.64
C GLY A 219 -9.14 -30.18 22.12
N CYS A 220 -9.99 -29.30 21.59
CA CYS A 220 -9.92 -28.88 20.19
C CYS A 220 -8.53 -28.30 19.90
N ARG A 221 -7.65 -29.11 19.29
CA ARG A 221 -6.32 -28.74 18.83
C ARG A 221 -6.47 -28.02 17.50
N PHE A 222 -6.87 -26.75 17.56
CA PHE A 222 -7.00 -25.90 16.38
C PHE A 222 -5.61 -25.56 15.80
N VAL A 223 -5.42 -25.86 14.52
CA VAL A 223 -4.19 -25.60 13.77
C VAL A 223 -4.44 -24.43 12.81
N LEU A 224 -3.58 -23.42 12.85
CA LEU A 224 -3.58 -22.30 11.90
C LEU A 224 -2.96 -22.76 10.58
N ASP A 225 -3.80 -23.20 9.63
CA ASP A 225 -3.37 -23.68 8.31
C ASP A 225 -4.22 -23.06 7.18
N ILE A 226 -3.78 -23.23 5.93
CA ILE A 226 -4.49 -22.77 4.75
C ILE A 226 -5.73 -23.64 4.52
N GLU A 227 -6.90 -23.00 4.40
CA GLU A 227 -8.18 -23.67 4.11
C GLU A 227 -8.57 -23.45 2.64
N VAL A 228 -9.00 -24.51 1.94
CA VAL A 228 -9.46 -24.42 0.54
C VAL A 228 -10.72 -23.56 0.45
N GLY A 229 -10.76 -22.67 -0.54
CA GLY A 229 -11.87 -21.74 -0.78
C GLY A 229 -11.76 -20.43 0.01
N LYS A 230 -10.73 -20.26 0.86
CA LYS A 230 -10.46 -19.01 1.59
C LYS A 230 -9.23 -18.29 1.04
N ALA A 231 -9.36 -16.98 0.83
CA ALA A 231 -8.25 -16.17 0.36
C ALA A 231 -7.08 -16.18 1.36
N VAL A 232 -5.85 -16.29 0.86
CA VAL A 232 -4.62 -16.20 1.66
C VAL A 232 -3.81 -15.01 1.16
N ARG A 233 -3.20 -14.24 2.07
CA ARG A 233 -2.33 -13.14 1.65
C ARG A 233 -1.11 -13.70 0.89
N PRO A 234 -0.86 -13.23 -0.34
CA PRO A 234 0.26 -13.73 -1.12
C PRO A 234 1.59 -13.30 -0.50
N GLN A 235 2.55 -14.22 -0.45
CA GLN A 235 3.92 -13.88 -0.06
C GLN A 235 4.52 -12.84 -1.02
N LEU A 236 5.12 -11.79 -0.46
CA LEU A 236 5.74 -10.72 -1.23
C LEU A 236 7.25 -10.97 -1.41
N ALA A 237 7.79 -10.50 -2.53
CA ALA A 237 9.22 -10.51 -2.79
C ALA A 237 9.85 -9.20 -2.33
N MET A 238 10.98 -9.30 -1.64
CA MET A 238 11.81 -8.14 -1.30
C MET A 238 12.62 -7.71 -2.53
N ARG A 239 12.64 -6.41 -2.82
CA ARG A 239 13.51 -5.86 -3.88
C ARG A 239 14.98 -5.93 -3.45
N VAL A 240 15.82 -6.37 -4.37
CA VAL A 240 17.28 -6.37 -4.25
C VAL A 240 17.87 -5.59 -5.43
N ALA A 241 19.03 -4.97 -5.23
CA ALA A 241 19.65 -4.11 -6.24
C ALA A 241 20.32 -4.95 -7.35
N ASP A 242 20.98 -6.03 -6.97
CA ASP A 242 21.74 -6.90 -7.86
C ASP A 242 21.77 -8.36 -7.33
N ALA A 243 22.26 -9.27 -8.17
CA ALA A 243 22.35 -10.69 -7.88
C ALA A 243 23.31 -11.01 -6.73
N THR A 244 24.39 -10.24 -6.56
CA THR A 244 25.37 -10.45 -5.49
C THR A 244 24.77 -10.13 -4.12
N ALA A 245 24.03 -9.04 -4.02
CA ALA A 245 23.27 -8.67 -2.84
C ALA A 245 22.15 -9.67 -2.53
N ALA A 246 21.51 -10.24 -3.56
CA ALA A 246 20.55 -11.33 -3.41
C ALA A 246 21.22 -12.58 -2.82
N TRP A 247 22.35 -13.00 -3.41
CA TRP A 247 23.09 -14.20 -3.00
C TRP A 247 23.57 -14.12 -1.55
N LYS A 248 24.07 -12.95 -1.14
CA LYS A 248 24.49 -12.71 0.26
C LYS A 248 23.33 -12.91 1.25
N LYS A 249 22.11 -12.53 0.88
CA LYS A 249 20.90 -12.70 1.72
C LYS A 249 20.37 -14.14 1.75
N LEU A 250 20.69 -14.94 0.74
CA LEU A 250 20.28 -16.34 0.63
C LEU A 250 21.20 -17.27 1.44
N HIS A 251 22.28 -16.74 2.03
CA HIS A 251 23.20 -17.42 2.94
C HIS A 251 23.78 -18.73 2.37
N GLY A 252 24.01 -18.78 1.06
CA GLY A 252 24.56 -19.96 0.39
C GLY A 252 23.63 -21.19 0.35
N LYS A 253 22.34 -21.00 0.61
CA LYS A 253 21.34 -22.06 0.41
C LYS A 253 21.11 -22.32 -1.07
N GLU A 254 20.65 -23.51 -1.42
CA GLU A 254 20.13 -23.80 -2.76
C GLU A 254 18.91 -22.93 -3.04
N VAL A 255 18.81 -22.42 -4.27
CA VAL A 255 17.79 -21.45 -4.67
C VAL A 255 17.15 -21.87 -5.98
N VAL A 256 15.86 -21.56 -6.11
CA VAL A 256 15.12 -21.65 -7.37
C VAL A 256 15.05 -20.25 -7.97
N VAL A 257 15.36 -20.13 -9.26
CA VAL A 257 15.27 -18.87 -10.00
C VAL A 257 14.13 -18.98 -10.99
N GLU A 258 13.16 -18.08 -10.88
CA GLU A 258 11.99 -18.01 -11.76
C GLU A 258 11.95 -16.66 -12.47
N CYS A 259 11.43 -16.66 -13.70
CA CYS A 259 11.17 -15.42 -14.43
C CYS A 259 10.08 -14.60 -13.73
N LYS A 260 10.33 -13.31 -13.52
CA LYS A 260 9.31 -12.41 -13.00
C LYS A 260 8.37 -12.01 -14.14
N PHE A 261 7.19 -12.61 -14.16
CA PHE A 261 6.12 -12.20 -15.06
C PHE A 261 5.58 -10.80 -14.71
N ASP A 262 5.25 -10.02 -15.74
CA ASP A 262 4.64 -8.70 -15.62
C ASP A 262 3.15 -8.78 -15.92
N GLY A 263 2.42 -9.34 -14.95
CA GLY A 263 0.97 -9.51 -15.04
C GLY A 263 0.32 -9.44 -13.67
N ASP A 264 -0.98 -9.73 -13.64
CA ASP A 264 -1.75 -9.75 -12.41
C ASP A 264 -1.54 -11.04 -11.63
N ARG A 265 -1.35 -10.89 -10.32
CA ARG A 265 -1.20 -12.05 -9.43
C ARG A 265 -2.58 -12.59 -9.07
N ILE A 266 -2.78 -13.87 -9.35
CA ILE A 266 -4.02 -14.60 -9.10
C ILE A 266 -3.72 -15.79 -8.17
N GLN A 267 -4.54 -15.96 -7.14
CA GLN A 267 -4.59 -17.16 -6.30
C GLN A 267 -5.81 -17.98 -6.74
N ILE A 268 -5.63 -19.29 -6.90
CA ILE A 268 -6.68 -20.21 -7.33
C ILE A 268 -6.88 -21.26 -6.25
N HIS A 269 -8.12 -21.44 -5.81
CA HIS A 269 -8.55 -22.54 -4.96
C HIS A 269 -9.49 -23.43 -5.75
N LYS A 270 -9.21 -24.73 -5.79
CA LYS A 270 -10.03 -25.72 -6.49
C LYS A 270 -10.48 -26.78 -5.50
N ASN A 271 -11.79 -26.98 -5.39
CA ASN A 271 -12.40 -28.06 -4.62
C ASN A 271 -13.38 -28.82 -5.52
N GLY A 272 -12.96 -29.96 -6.05
CA GLY A 272 -13.74 -30.69 -7.05
C GLY A 272 -14.01 -29.85 -8.31
N GLU A 273 -15.29 -29.56 -8.58
CA GLU A 273 -15.76 -28.72 -9.69
C GLU A 273 -15.80 -27.22 -9.36
N GLU A 274 -15.72 -26.86 -8.08
CA GLU A 274 -15.73 -25.46 -7.64
C GLU A 274 -14.33 -24.85 -7.74
N ILE A 275 -14.23 -23.72 -8.45
CA ILE A 275 -12.98 -22.97 -8.60
C ILE A 275 -13.21 -21.54 -8.13
N HIS A 276 -12.44 -21.11 -7.14
CA HIS A 276 -12.41 -19.74 -6.67
C HIS A 276 -11.10 -19.07 -7.11
N PHE A 277 -11.24 -17.88 -7.69
CA PHE A 277 -10.13 -17.00 -7.99
C PHE A 277 -10.04 -15.91 -6.92
N PHE A 278 -8.84 -15.43 -6.61
CA PHE A 278 -8.61 -14.29 -5.74
C PHE A 278 -7.48 -13.42 -6.30
N SER A 279 -7.70 -12.11 -6.36
CA SER A 279 -6.68 -11.13 -6.78
C SER A 279 -5.75 -10.74 -5.61
N ARG A 280 -4.69 -9.97 -5.88
CA ARG A 280 -3.75 -9.45 -4.86
C ARG A 280 -4.45 -8.68 -3.72
N THR A 281 -5.64 -8.13 -3.96
CA THR A 281 -6.44 -7.36 -2.98
C THR A 281 -7.72 -8.11 -2.54
N SER A 282 -7.73 -9.43 -2.71
CA SER A 282 -8.73 -10.40 -2.20
C SER A 282 -10.17 -10.30 -2.72
N LEU A 283 -10.45 -9.49 -3.76
CA LEU A 283 -11.82 -9.08 -4.11
C LEU A 283 -12.32 -9.52 -5.50
N ILE A 284 -12.04 -10.75 -5.94
CA ILE A 284 -12.69 -11.27 -7.17
C ILE A 284 -12.98 -12.77 -7.05
N THR A 285 -14.04 -13.16 -6.34
CA THR A 285 -14.55 -14.54 -6.41
C THR A 285 -15.36 -14.72 -7.70
N LEU A 286 -14.72 -15.16 -8.78
CA LEU A 286 -15.45 -15.68 -9.95
C LEU A 286 -15.81 -17.13 -9.66
N ASN A 287 -17.08 -17.41 -9.37
CA ASN A 287 -17.60 -18.78 -9.37
C ASN A 287 -17.88 -19.16 -10.83
N ILE A 288 -16.87 -19.68 -11.53
CA ILE A 288 -17.03 -20.09 -12.92
C ILE A 288 -17.63 -21.49 -12.90
N ASN A 289 -18.96 -21.54 -12.98
CA ASN A 289 -19.67 -22.80 -13.19
C ASN A 289 -19.17 -23.44 -14.50
N MET A 290 -18.96 -24.75 -14.50
CA MET A 290 -18.18 -25.51 -15.50
C MET A 290 -18.76 -25.48 -16.94
N GLN A 291 -19.84 -24.73 -17.18
CA GLN A 291 -20.41 -24.46 -18.51
C GLN A 291 -19.67 -23.37 -19.31
N CYS A 292 -18.76 -22.60 -18.69
CA CYS A 292 -18.00 -21.55 -19.37
C CYS A 292 -16.58 -22.00 -19.77
N GLN A 293 -16.44 -23.11 -20.50
CA GLN A 293 -15.16 -23.56 -21.09
C GLN A 293 -14.50 -22.51 -22.01
N THR A 294 -15.26 -21.54 -22.51
CA THR A 294 -14.76 -20.49 -23.42
C THR A 294 -13.96 -19.38 -22.72
N LEU A 295 -14.08 -19.18 -21.40
CA LEU A 295 -13.30 -18.15 -20.69
C LEU A 295 -11.90 -18.64 -20.30
N LEU A 296 -11.76 -19.91 -19.91
CA LEU A 296 -10.46 -20.51 -19.57
C LEU A 296 -9.51 -20.55 -20.78
N HIS A 297 -10.03 -20.81 -21.98
CA HIS A 297 -9.24 -20.77 -23.22
C HIS A 297 -8.70 -19.36 -23.53
N LYS A 298 -9.40 -18.29 -23.13
CA LYS A 298 -8.95 -16.90 -23.34
C LYS A 298 -7.91 -16.44 -22.31
N ILE A 299 -7.98 -16.93 -21.08
CA ILE A 299 -6.99 -16.61 -20.03
C ILE A 299 -5.68 -17.37 -20.28
N PHE A 300 -5.73 -18.62 -20.74
CA PHE A 300 -4.52 -19.41 -21.00
C PHE A 300 -3.73 -18.90 -22.22
N TRP A 301 -4.40 -18.29 -23.21
CA TRP A 301 -3.75 -17.71 -24.41
C TRP A 301 -3.10 -16.33 -24.19
N LEU A 302 -3.29 -15.70 -23.03
CA LEU A 302 -2.63 -14.44 -22.67
C LEU A 302 -1.31 -14.61 -21.91
N ILE A 303 -0.89 -15.87 -21.67
CA ILE A 303 0.34 -16.23 -20.94
C ILE A 303 1.27 -17.08 -21.83
N GLY A 304 1.09 -17.03 -23.15
CA GLY A 304 2.03 -17.59 -24.14
C GLY A 304 3.03 -16.54 -24.59
#